data_AF-A0A1D7TXB1-F1
#
_entry.id   AF-A0A1D7TXB1-F1
#
_cell.length_a   1.000
_cell.length_b   1.000
_cell.length_c   1.000
_cell.angle_alpha   90.00
_cell.angle_beta   90.00
_cell.angle_gamma   90.00
#
_symmetry.space_group_name_H-M   'P 1'
#
loop_
_entity.id
_entity.type
_entity.pdbx_description
1 polymer ?
#
loop_
_entity_poly.entity_id
_entity_poly.type
_entity_poly.pdbx_seq_one_letter_code
_entity_poly.pdbx_strand_id
1 'polypeptide(L)' 'MGQLAINDRLLNQVTAEAKARGVSPTTLVESLLATSLRGAVHRADLKARLKAVAAMTPQGVAQTDSVVLVRQDRDS' A
#
# COMPACT_ATOMS: atom_id res chain seq x y z
N MET A 1 21.81 -11.24 -14.89
CA MET A 1 21.93 -10.39 -13.69
C MET A 1 21.69 -8.96 -14.12
N GLY A 2 20.63 -8.31 -13.63
CA GLY A 2 20.31 -6.95 -14.03
C GLY A 2 21.26 -5.97 -13.37
N GLN A 3 22.07 -5.26 -14.15
CA GLN A 3 22.95 -4.21 -13.66
C GLN A 3 22.07 -2.97 -13.41
N LEU A 4 21.72 -2.70 -12.16
CA LEU A 4 21.02 -1.46 -11.81
C LEU A 4 22.02 -0.30 -12.02
N ALA A 5 21.75 0.55 -13.01
CA ALA A 5 22.48 1.80 -13.16
C ALA A 5 22.06 2.74 -12.02
N ILE A 6 22.86 2.78 -10.96
CA ILE A 6 22.66 3.70 -9.85
C ILE A 6 23.37 5.01 -10.19
N ASN A 7 22.62 6.12 -10.15
CA ASN A 7 23.19 7.45 -10.29
C ASN A 7 24.12 7.74 -9.10
N ASP A 8 25.32 8.29 -9.36
CA ASP A 8 26.31 8.64 -8.33
C ASP A 8 25.75 9.55 -7.22
N ARG A 9 24.79 10.42 -7.55
CA ARG A 9 24.08 11.23 -6.54
C ARG A 9 23.30 10.37 -5.55
N LEU A 10 22.63 9.32 -6.03
CA LEU A 10 21.87 8.41 -5.17
C LEU A 10 22.82 7.62 -4.27
N LEU A 11 23.95 7.17 -4.80
CA LEU A 11 24.96 6.46 -4.02
C LEU A 11 25.50 7.34 -2.88
N ASN A 12 25.76 8.63 -3.16
CA ASN A 12 26.22 9.59 -2.15
C ASN A 12 25.16 9.87 -1.07
N GLN A 13 23.87 9.94 -1.46
CA GLN A 13 22.77 10.11 -0.50
C GLN A 13 22.63 8.90 0.42
N VAL A 14 22.63 7.69 -0.15
CA VAL A 14 22.51 6.45 0.62
C VAL A 14 23.69 6.27 1.58
N THR A 15 24.92 6.57 1.14
CA THR A 15 26.10 6.47 2.00
C THR A 15 26.09 7.49 3.14
N ALA A 16 25.67 8.74 2.87
CA ALA A 16 25.52 9.75 3.92
C ALA A 16 24.45 9.34 4.96
N GLU A 17 23.32 8.83 4.49
CA GLU A 17 22.23 8.39 5.37
C GLU A 17 22.60 7.13 6.17
N ALA A 18 23.29 6.18 5.56
CA ALA A 18 23.78 4.98 6.23
C ALA A 18 24.79 5.35 7.34
N LYS A 19 25.69 6.30 7.05
CA LYS A 19 26.63 6.85 8.02
C LYS A 19 25.92 7.54 9.20
N ALA A 20 24.89 8.35 8.93
CA ALA A 20 24.11 9.02 9.97
C ALA A 20 23.39 8.03 10.91
N ARG A 21 23.00 6.87 10.37
CA ARG A 21 22.30 5.80 11.11
C ARG A 21 23.25 4.75 11.72
N GLY A 22 24.56 4.84 11.47
CA GLY A 22 25.54 3.88 11.96
C GLY A 22 25.42 2.48 11.35
N VAL A 23 24.85 2.35 10.15
CA VAL A 23 24.66 1.08 9.45
C VAL A 23 25.42 1.06 8.13
N SER A 24 25.61 -0.13 7.54
CA SER A 24 26.22 -0.22 6.22
C SER A 24 25.25 0.29 5.13
N PRO A 25 25.76 0.87 4.02
CA PRO A 25 24.93 1.29 2.89
C PRO A 25 24.10 0.14 2.30
N THR A 26 24.64 -1.08 2.29
CA THR A 26 23.92 -2.27 1.79
C THR A 26 22.73 -2.61 2.66
N THR A 27 22.91 -2.67 4.00
CA THR A 27 21.81 -2.94 4.93
C THR A 27 20.72 -1.87 4.83
N LEU A 28 21.10 -0.59 4.68
CA LEU A 28 20.13 0.48 4.49
C LEU A 28 19.31 0.26 3.20
N VAL A 29 19.97 0.00 2.07
CA VAL A 29 19.29 -0.22 0.78
C VAL A 29 18.36 -1.43 0.83
N GLU A 30 18.80 -2.53 1.40
CA GLU A 30 17.96 -3.72 1.59
C GLU A 30 16.72 -3.41 2.42
N SER A 31 16.86 -2.65 3.50
CA SER A 31 15.74 -2.24 4.35
C SER A 31 14.73 -1.37 3.60
N LEU A 32 15.21 -0.42 2.79
CA LEU A 32 14.38 0.49 1.99
C LEU A 32 13.65 -0.27 0.88
N LEU A 33 14.34 -1.19 0.19
CA LEU A 33 13.74 -2.06 -0.82
C LEU A 33 12.69 -2.99 -0.20
N ALA A 34 12.99 -3.63 0.93
CA ALA A 34 12.04 -4.50 1.61
C ALA A 34 10.79 -3.75 2.10
N THR A 35 10.94 -2.50 2.53
CA THR A 35 9.82 -1.65 2.96
C THR A 35 8.95 -1.23 1.78
N SER A 36 9.57 -0.78 0.69
CA SER A 36 8.85 -0.36 -0.52
C SER A 36 8.15 -1.52 -1.23
N LEU A 37 8.79 -2.70 -1.29
CA LEU A 37 8.15 -3.92 -1.81
C LEU A 37 6.94 -4.34 -0.98
N ARG A 38 7.04 -4.34 0.36
CA ARG A 38 5.90 -4.65 1.24
C ARG A 38 4.75 -3.66 1.07
N GLY A 39 5.04 -2.36 0.95
CA GLY A 39 4.04 -1.34 0.68
C GLY A 39 3.34 -1.53 -0.68
N ALA A 40 4.09 -1.93 -1.70
CA ALA A 40 3.53 -2.23 -3.02
C ALA A 40 2.60 -3.46 -3.00
N VAL A 41 3.01 -4.54 -2.32
CA VAL A 41 2.20 -5.75 -2.14
C VAL A 41 0.89 -5.41 -1.40
N HIS A 42 0.96 -4.63 -0.32
CA HIS A 42 -0.25 -4.21 0.41
C HIS A 42 -1.21 -3.38 -0.43
N ARG A 43 -0.72 -2.47 -1.27
CA ARG A 43 -1.59 -1.66 -2.15
C ARG A 43 -2.26 -2.49 -3.23
N ALA A 44 -1.54 -3.44 -3.82
CA ALA A 44 -2.12 -4.36 -4.80
C ALA A 44 -3.23 -5.21 -4.18
N ASP A 45 -3.00 -5.73 -2.96
CA ASP A 45 -3.99 -6.53 -2.24
C ASP A 45 -5.22 -5.70 -1.84
N LEU A 46 -5.01 -4.45 -1.37
CA LEU A 46 -6.10 -3.51 -1.06
C LEU A 46 -6.96 -3.22 -2.30
N LYS A 47 -6.31 -2.97 -3.45
CA LYS A 47 -7.01 -2.73 -4.72
C LYS A 47 -7.82 -3.94 -5.17
N ALA A 48 -7.27 -5.15 -5.00
CA ALA A 48 -7.98 -6.39 -5.30
C ALA A 48 -9.22 -6.57 -4.41
N ARG A 49 -9.09 -6.31 -3.10
CA ARG A 49 -10.22 -6.35 -2.15
C ARG A 49 -11.30 -5.32 -2.48
N LEU A 50 -10.91 -4.08 -2.78
CA LEU A 50 -11.87 -3.04 -3.18
C LEU A 50 -12.60 -3.39 -4.46
N LYS A 51 -11.92 -4.01 -5.43
CA LYS A 51 -12.56 -4.50 -6.66
C LYS A 51 -13.54 -5.64 -6.38
N ALA A 52 -13.21 -6.55 -5.48
CA ALA A 52 -14.12 -7.62 -5.06
C ALA A 52 -15.38 -7.06 -4.36
N VAL A 53 -15.20 -6.14 -3.41
CA VAL A 53 -16.32 -5.46 -2.72
C VAL A 53 -17.20 -4.70 -3.70
N ALA A 54 -16.59 -3.95 -4.62
CA ALA A 54 -17.33 -3.22 -5.66
C ALA A 54 -18.08 -4.15 -6.61
N ALA A 55 -17.55 -5.34 -6.92
CA ALA A 55 -18.25 -6.35 -7.72
C ALA A 55 -19.44 -6.99 -6.99
N MET A 56 -19.38 -7.07 -5.66
CA MET A 56 -20.47 -7.56 -4.81
C MET A 56 -21.51 -6.48 -4.48
N THR A 57 -21.23 -5.21 -4.78
CA THR A 57 -22.15 -4.11 -4.54
C THR A 57 -23.10 -3.97 -5.75
N PRO A 58 -24.43 -4.09 -5.56
CA PRO A 58 -25.37 -3.96 -6.66
C PRO A 58 -25.30 -2.54 -7.27
N GLN A 59 -25.06 -2.47 -8.57
CA GLN A 59 -24.96 -1.21 -9.31
C GLN A 59 -26.36 -0.69 -9.63
N GLY A 60 -26.61 0.61 -9.39
CA GLY A 60 -27.89 1.26 -9.71
C GLY A 60 -28.93 1.25 -8.57
N VAL A 61 -28.58 0.74 -7.38
CA VAL A 61 -29.42 0.86 -6.18
C VAL A 61 -28.94 2.06 -5.38
N ALA A 62 -29.84 2.99 -5.04
CA ALA A 62 -29.51 4.10 -4.16
C ALA A 62 -28.99 3.54 -2.82
N GLN A 63 -27.80 3.96 -2.38
CA GLN A 63 -27.31 3.62 -1.05
C GLN A 63 -28.25 4.25 -0.02
N THR A 64 -29.20 3.47 0.46
CA THR A 64 -30.01 3.82 1.62
C THR A 64 -29.14 3.61 2.85
N ASP A 65 -28.94 4.66 3.64
CA ASP A 65 -28.30 4.54 4.95
C ASP A 65 -28.96 3.40 5.72
N SER A 66 -28.15 2.43 6.15
CA SER A 66 -28.57 1.19 6.81
C SER A 66 -29.44 1.40 8.05
N VAL A 67 -29.48 2.64 8.56
CA VAL A 67 -30.33 3.09 9.67
C VAL A 67 -31.82 3.09 9.30
N VAL A 68 -32.17 3.25 8.01
CA VAL A 68 -33.58 3.33 7.57
C VAL A 68 -34.24 1.95 7.50
N LEU A 69 -33.51 0.91 7.07
CA LEU A 69 -34.05 -0.45 6.93
C LEU A 69 -34.40 -1.10 8.29
N VAL A 70 -33.58 -0.87 9.32
CA VAL A 70 -33.81 -1.44 10.67
C VAL A 70 -35.06 -0.88 11.34
N ARG A 71 -35.51 0.33 10.96
CA ARG A 71 -36.75 0.91 11.51
C ARG A 71 -38.01 0.32 10.89
N GLN A 72 -37.99 -0.07 9.61
CA GLN A 72 -39.15 -0.66 8.95
C GLN A 72 -39.50 -2.06 9.47
N ASP A 73 -38.50 -2.90 9.76
CA ASP A 73 -38.71 -4.24 10.34
C ASP A 73 -39.24 -4.19 11.79
N ARG A 74 -39.09 -3.05 12.49
CA ARG A 74 -39.54 -2.90 13.87
C ARG A 74 -41.00 -2.43 13.98
N ASP A 75 -41.53 -1.82 12.93
CA ASP A 75 -42.87 -1.23 12.89
C ASP A 75 -43.89 -2.11 12.12
N SER A 76 -43.51 -3.31 11.66
CA SER A 76 -44.37 -4.31 11.01
C SER A 76 -44.85 -5.42 11.94
#